data_AF-A0A423PWL1-F1
#
_entry.id   AF-A0A423PWL1-F1
#
_cell.length_a   1.000
_cell.length_b   1.000
_cell.length_c   1.000
_cell.angle_alpha   90.00
_cell.angle_beta   90.00
_cell.angle_gamma   90.00
#
_symmetry.space_group_name_H-M   'P 1'
#
loop_
_entity.id
_entity.type
_entity.pdbx_description
1 polymer ?
#
loop_
_entity_poly.entity_id
_entity_poly.type
_entity_poly.pdbx_seq_one_letter_code
_entity_poly.pdbx_strand_id
1 'polypeptide(L)'
;MTFSTKKITDAPPRTRSDLQEGVTTDVAIIGGGVAGCYCAWRLAGEDLDVDLFESSGRLGGRLLSSPVPGTDLIAELGGMRYHTSHEITSSLIENVLALDWHRFLDGIDETRFAYLRRKRVSAAISAVSSEQSCQSAYDIGQSAQRLAPGAVFKMLAARVLLADSEVARRFRWKIHVVEDDAELLLSRADWDAIKQTLRYVRAGSAYDGMLVRDLGFQNVIKDQLSHEYYQYLADACGYYSDTQNWNAAEALHYLIGDKESAEGEYRAITGGYDELVTAMATHGYDDGSRQMFWTENKLVSIRPGKNRRYQLVINNQIAGAQWSVEADRIILALPRRSIELLDQTSFMFDDRQIGEFVGALRSVQGAPAFKLVMLFDRAWWLDACGFEYGKSVTDLPLRQCLYFGRDRHSGKALLLASYNDMSTVEFWRALIPRDQSVASQMSDRWVKLDRAPATAGATALAPSEFRDPAWYPLIAEAVAELSELHETDVPFPEAVAVMDWSADPYGGGYHAWLPRVGVKETMERVRNPGYGMAIHVVGEAYSDRQGWVEGALCTAERCLQDVMGLEPPDWLNATYYLGR
;
A
#
# COMPACT_ATOMS: atom_id res chain seq x y z
N MET A 1 23.95 2.26 19.20
CA MET A 1 23.42 2.91 20.43
C MET A 1 22.38 1.99 21.06
N THR A 2 22.45 1.72 22.36
CA THR A 2 21.43 0.93 23.07
C THR A 2 20.16 1.76 23.26
N PHE A 3 19.15 1.51 22.43
CA PHE A 3 17.81 2.04 22.64
C PHE A 3 17.31 1.63 24.04
N SER A 4 16.80 2.60 24.80
CA SER A 4 16.31 2.37 26.15
C SER A 4 15.13 1.40 26.13
N THR A 5 15.15 0.37 26.97
CA THR A 5 14.05 -0.59 27.17
C THR A 5 12.83 0.01 27.88
N LYS A 6 12.63 1.34 27.80
CA LYS A 6 11.40 1.96 28.28
C LYS A 6 10.23 1.31 27.52
N LYS A 7 9.33 0.66 28.26
CA LYS A 7 8.05 0.21 27.74
C LYS A 7 7.40 1.37 26.97
N ILE A 8 6.84 1.07 25.80
CA ILE A 8 5.95 2.01 25.11
C ILE A 8 4.93 2.49 26.13
N THR A 9 4.83 3.80 26.28
CA THR A 9 3.82 4.43 27.13
C THR A 9 2.51 4.44 26.36
N ASP A 10 1.39 4.14 27.02
CA ASP A 10 0.04 4.32 26.45
C ASP A 10 -0.31 5.80 26.15
N ALA A 11 0.63 6.72 26.37
CA ALA A 11 0.46 8.14 26.10
C ALA A 11 0.56 8.41 24.59
N PRO A 12 -0.35 9.24 24.03
CA PRO A 12 -0.30 9.59 22.62
C PRO A 12 0.97 10.38 22.26
N PRO A 13 1.38 10.39 20.98
CA PRO A 13 2.52 11.19 20.53
C PRO A 13 2.36 12.66 20.92
N ARG A 14 3.45 13.28 21.37
CA ARG A 14 3.47 14.71 21.70
C ARG A 14 3.38 15.52 20.41
N THR A 15 2.18 16.00 20.10
CA THR A 15 1.90 16.79 18.90
C THR A 15 1.49 18.22 19.25
N ARG A 16 1.75 19.13 18.32
CA ARG A 16 1.28 20.52 18.34
C ARG A 16 0.51 20.81 17.05
N SER A 17 -0.65 21.44 17.18
CA SER A 17 -1.49 21.84 16.05
C SER A 17 -1.57 23.35 15.88
N ASP A 18 -0.88 24.11 16.72
CA ASP A 18 -0.78 25.56 16.61
C ASP A 18 0.31 25.98 15.61
N LEU A 19 0.48 27.30 15.46
CA LEU A 19 1.55 27.92 14.66
C LEU A 19 2.46 28.72 15.59
N GLN A 20 3.74 28.82 15.22
CA GLN A 20 4.73 29.56 16.02
C GLN A 20 5.72 30.28 15.09
N GLU A 21 5.82 31.60 15.20
CA GLU A 21 6.79 32.37 14.43
C GLU A 21 8.24 32.10 14.90
N GLY A 22 9.18 32.16 13.95
CA GLY A 22 10.61 32.04 14.23
C GLY A 22 11.10 30.62 14.56
N VAL A 23 10.32 29.58 14.23
CA VAL A 23 10.79 28.19 14.34
C VAL A 23 11.91 27.94 13.34
N THR A 24 13.01 27.37 13.84
CA THR A 24 14.15 26.96 13.02
C THR A 24 14.58 25.56 13.42
N THR A 25 14.98 24.74 12.46
CA THR A 25 15.35 23.33 12.69
C THR A 25 16.52 22.92 11.78
N ASP A 26 17.34 21.94 12.18
CA ASP A 26 18.39 21.43 11.31
C ASP A 26 17.80 20.59 10.17
N VAL A 27 16.76 19.83 10.48
CA VAL A 27 16.08 18.92 9.55
C VAL A 27 14.57 19.10 9.67
N ALA A 28 13.94 19.58 8.59
CA ALA A 28 12.49 19.58 8.48
C ALA A 28 12.01 18.32 7.74
N ILE A 29 11.21 17.49 8.41
CA ILE A 29 10.58 16.29 7.84
C ILE A 29 9.14 16.65 7.48
N ILE A 30 8.73 16.35 6.25
CA ILE A 30 7.41 16.71 5.73
C ILE A 30 6.63 15.43 5.44
N GLY A 31 5.55 15.22 6.19
CA GLY A 31 4.70 14.03 6.14
C GLY A 31 4.86 13.13 7.37
N GLY A 32 3.79 13.00 8.17
CA GLY A 32 3.68 12.16 9.37
C GLY A 32 3.35 10.70 9.09
N GLY A 33 3.71 10.19 7.91
CA GLY A 33 3.59 8.78 7.57
C GLY A 33 4.74 7.94 8.13
N VAL A 34 4.74 6.65 7.81
CA VAL A 34 5.72 5.68 8.34
C VAL A 34 7.18 6.08 8.06
N ALA A 35 7.51 6.55 6.84
CA ALA A 35 8.87 6.98 6.51
C ALA A 35 9.29 8.23 7.29
N GLY A 36 8.40 9.22 7.41
CA GLY A 36 8.70 10.47 8.12
C GLY A 36 8.90 10.24 9.61
N CYS A 37 8.02 9.45 10.24
CA CYS A 37 8.15 9.09 11.65
C CYS A 37 9.39 8.22 11.90
N TYR A 38 9.74 7.32 10.98
CA TYR A 38 10.98 6.55 11.07
C TYR A 38 12.23 7.45 10.98
N CYS A 39 12.26 8.42 10.05
CA CYS A 39 13.34 9.41 9.97
C CYS A 39 13.44 10.22 11.27
N ALA A 40 12.32 10.71 11.80
CA ALA A 40 12.29 11.47 13.04
C ALA A 40 12.81 10.62 14.22
N TRP A 41 12.39 9.37 14.31
CA TRP A 41 12.80 8.43 15.36
C TRP A 41 14.29 8.09 15.29
N ARG A 42 14.82 7.82 14.10
CA ARG A 42 16.26 7.53 13.92
C ARG A 42 17.15 8.73 14.15
N LEU A 43 16.73 9.93 13.76
CA LEU A 43 17.48 11.16 14.02
C LEU A 43 17.34 11.64 15.46
N ALA A 44 16.42 11.07 16.25
CA ALA A 44 16.18 11.52 17.62
C ALA A 44 17.39 11.33 18.55
N GLY A 45 18.26 10.37 18.25
CA GLY A 45 19.50 10.10 18.99
C GLY A 45 20.68 10.99 18.60
N GLU A 46 20.54 11.83 17.57
CA GLU A 46 21.59 12.71 17.08
C GLU A 46 21.50 14.10 17.71
N ASP A 47 22.61 14.85 17.76
CA ASP A 47 22.62 16.26 18.20
C ASP A 47 22.12 17.17 17.05
N LEU A 48 20.86 16.98 16.68
CA LEU A 48 20.15 17.72 15.64
C LEU A 48 18.78 18.16 16.16
N ASP A 49 18.39 19.38 15.83
CA ASP A 49 17.01 19.84 15.92
C ASP A 49 16.22 19.26 14.73
N VAL A 50 15.17 18.50 15.01
CA VAL A 50 14.39 17.79 13.98
C VAL A 50 12.90 18.00 14.19
N ASP A 51 12.25 18.68 13.27
CA ASP A 51 10.81 18.92 13.33
C ASP A 51 10.09 18.18 12.20
N LEU A 52 8.97 17.53 12.53
CA LEU A 52 8.08 16.89 11.58
C LEU A 52 6.82 17.74 11.39
N PHE A 53 6.41 17.95 10.14
CA PHE A 53 5.18 18.67 9.79
C PHE A 53 4.23 17.76 9.04
N GLU A 54 3.03 17.58 9.59
CA GLU A 54 1.96 16.75 9.04
C GLU A 54 0.73 17.60 8.76
N SER A 55 0.17 17.42 7.57
CA SER A 55 -0.96 18.22 7.10
C SER A 55 -2.26 17.92 7.85
N SER A 56 -2.50 16.67 8.23
CA SER A 56 -3.71 16.22 8.91
C SER A 56 -3.60 16.31 10.43
N GLY A 57 -4.73 16.09 11.12
CA GLY A 57 -4.77 16.00 12.58
C GLY A 57 -4.21 14.72 13.19
N ARG A 58 -3.61 13.83 12.39
CA ARG A 58 -3.06 12.55 12.87
C ARG A 58 -1.75 12.17 12.19
N LEU A 59 -0.96 11.35 12.87
CA LEU A 59 0.13 10.61 12.24
C LEU A 59 -0.40 9.31 11.62
N GLY A 60 0.42 8.62 10.83
CA GLY A 60 0.12 7.30 10.25
C GLY A 60 0.09 7.28 8.73
N GLY A 61 -0.27 8.40 8.09
CA GLY A 61 -0.34 8.49 6.63
C GLY A 61 -1.31 7.46 6.05
N ARG A 62 -0.79 6.50 5.28
CA ARG A 62 -1.57 5.41 4.65
C ARG A 62 -1.81 4.19 5.54
N LEU A 63 -1.32 4.22 6.77
CA LEU A 63 -1.77 3.32 7.83
C LEU A 63 -2.92 4.02 8.57
N LEU A 64 -4.04 3.32 8.65
CA LEU A 64 -5.28 3.80 9.24
C LEU A 64 -6.07 2.61 9.78
N SER A 65 -5.98 2.43 11.08
CA SER A 65 -6.64 1.37 11.82
C SER A 65 -7.78 2.01 12.63
N SER A 66 -8.98 1.43 12.55
CA SER A 66 -10.17 2.00 13.20
C SER A 66 -10.85 0.96 14.08
N PRO A 67 -11.01 1.21 15.39
CA PRO A 67 -11.75 0.32 16.27
C PRO A 67 -13.20 0.11 15.79
N VAL A 68 -13.63 -1.15 15.74
CA VAL A 68 -14.96 -1.51 15.26
C VAL A 68 -15.99 -1.32 16.39
N PRO A 69 -17.08 -0.57 16.19
CA PRO A 69 -18.03 -0.23 17.25
C PRO A 69 -18.68 -1.44 17.94
N GLY A 70 -18.42 -1.59 19.24
CA GLY A 70 -19.04 -2.62 20.08
C GLY A 70 -18.46 -4.01 19.89
N THR A 71 -17.20 -4.10 19.45
CA THR A 71 -16.42 -5.35 19.31
C THR A 71 -14.96 -5.08 19.74
N ASP A 72 -14.16 -6.14 19.89
CA ASP A 72 -12.71 -6.01 20.10
C ASP A 72 -11.91 -6.07 18.77
N LEU A 73 -12.60 -5.99 17.63
CA LEU A 73 -12.00 -6.04 16.30
C LEU A 73 -11.49 -4.67 15.86
N ILE A 74 -10.47 -4.70 15.01
CA ILE A 74 -9.91 -3.53 14.32
C ILE A 74 -10.20 -3.64 12.83
N ALA A 75 -10.70 -2.56 12.23
CA ALA A 75 -10.87 -2.43 10.80
C ALA A 75 -9.68 -1.68 10.20
N GLU A 76 -8.99 -2.34 9.27
CA GLU A 76 -7.84 -1.75 8.57
C GLU A 76 -8.28 -1.07 7.27
N LEU A 77 -8.36 0.26 7.30
CA LEU A 77 -8.70 1.09 6.15
C LEU A 77 -7.47 1.42 5.28
N GLY A 78 -6.27 1.18 5.78
CA GLY A 78 -4.98 1.35 5.08
C GLY A 78 -4.23 0.03 4.86
N GLY A 79 -2.91 0.03 5.08
CA GLY A 79 -2.15 -1.23 5.21
C GLY A 79 -2.67 -2.06 6.38
N MET A 80 -2.64 -3.40 6.26
CA MET A 80 -3.25 -4.31 7.26
C MET A 80 -2.37 -5.47 7.72
N ARG A 81 -1.18 -5.66 7.12
CA ARG A 81 -0.28 -6.78 7.39
C ARG A 81 1.15 -6.48 6.99
N TYR A 82 2.09 -7.19 7.62
CA TYR A 82 3.49 -7.26 7.22
C TYR A 82 3.90 -8.71 6.98
N HIS A 83 4.98 -8.92 6.25
CA HIS A 83 5.56 -10.24 6.02
C HIS A 83 6.84 -10.38 6.84
N THR A 84 7.15 -11.58 7.33
CA THR A 84 8.34 -11.80 8.17
C THR A 84 9.66 -11.55 7.42
N SER A 85 9.66 -11.59 6.08
CA SER A 85 10.82 -11.23 5.24
C SER A 85 11.09 -9.71 5.15
N HIS A 86 10.16 -8.87 5.60
CA HIS A 86 10.33 -7.42 5.66
C HIS A 86 11.17 -7.06 6.89
N GLU A 87 12.49 -7.26 6.80
CA GLU A 87 13.35 -7.29 7.98
C GLU A 87 13.32 -6.01 8.82
N ILE A 88 13.23 -4.82 8.19
CA ILE A 88 13.09 -3.58 8.97
C ILE A 88 11.74 -3.57 9.68
N THR A 89 10.66 -3.80 8.93
CA THR A 89 9.29 -3.76 9.46
C THR A 89 9.11 -4.78 10.59
N SER A 90 9.48 -6.04 10.38
CA SER A 90 9.34 -7.11 11.37
C SER A 90 10.25 -6.89 12.57
N SER A 91 11.49 -6.43 12.39
CA SER A 91 12.38 -6.12 13.52
C SER A 91 11.88 -4.94 14.35
N LEU A 92 11.37 -3.89 13.69
CA LEU A 92 10.79 -2.75 14.41
C LEU A 92 9.61 -3.18 15.26
N ILE A 93 8.65 -3.92 14.68
CA ILE A 93 7.44 -4.37 15.37
C ILE A 93 7.80 -5.33 16.50
N GLU A 94 8.57 -6.38 16.22
CA GLU A 94 8.70 -7.53 17.13
C GLU A 94 9.83 -7.37 18.15
N ASN A 95 10.93 -6.71 17.77
CA ASN A 95 12.16 -6.70 18.57
C ASN A 95 12.48 -5.32 19.17
N VAL A 96 12.32 -4.25 18.38
CA VAL A 96 12.73 -2.89 18.78
C VAL A 96 11.63 -2.21 19.60
N LEU A 97 10.42 -2.16 19.06
CA LEU A 97 9.25 -1.56 19.69
C LEU A 97 8.48 -2.60 20.52
N ALA A 98 8.67 -3.89 20.24
CA ALA A 98 8.06 -5.01 20.95
C ALA A 98 6.53 -4.88 21.07
N LEU A 99 5.89 -4.57 19.94
CA LEU A 99 4.44 -4.51 19.78
C LEU A 99 3.83 -5.91 19.73
N ASP A 100 2.62 -6.04 20.28
CA ASP A 100 1.87 -7.30 20.23
C ASP A 100 1.38 -7.58 18.81
N TRP A 101 1.64 -8.79 18.32
CA TRP A 101 1.26 -9.21 16.97
C TRP A 101 0.60 -10.59 16.98
N HIS A 102 -0.09 -10.90 15.89
CA HIS A 102 -0.67 -12.20 15.62
C HIS A 102 -0.50 -12.56 14.14
N ARG A 103 -0.63 -13.85 13.82
CA ARG A 103 -0.64 -14.31 12.43
C ARG A 103 -1.85 -13.72 11.72
N PHE A 104 -1.64 -13.11 10.56
CA PHE A 104 -2.72 -12.41 9.87
C PHE A 104 -3.64 -13.40 9.17
N LEU A 105 -4.87 -13.53 9.69
CA LEU A 105 -5.97 -14.34 9.16
C LEU A 105 -5.55 -15.72 8.65
N ASP A 106 -5.69 -16.74 9.49
CA ASP A 106 -5.49 -18.14 9.08
C ASP A 106 -6.31 -18.45 7.81
N GLY A 107 -5.62 -18.79 6.72
CA GLY A 107 -6.22 -19.14 5.44
C GLY A 107 -6.54 -17.97 4.49
N ILE A 108 -6.00 -16.75 4.69
CA ILE A 108 -6.19 -15.66 3.71
C ILE A 108 -5.59 -15.93 2.32
N ASP A 109 -4.60 -16.82 2.24
CA ASP A 109 -4.07 -17.27 0.96
C ASP A 109 -5.03 -18.24 0.26
N GLU A 110 -6.00 -18.80 0.99
CA GLU A 110 -7.05 -19.65 0.47
C GLU A 110 -8.20 -18.78 -0.05
N THR A 111 -8.16 -18.48 -1.35
CA THR A 111 -9.37 -18.10 -2.07
C THR A 111 -10.40 -19.23 -1.87
N ARG A 112 -11.55 -18.91 -1.28
CA ARG A 112 -12.64 -19.88 -1.04
C ARG A 112 -13.42 -20.16 -2.32
N PHE A 113 -13.67 -19.11 -3.09
CA PHE A 113 -14.29 -19.18 -4.40
C PHE A 113 -14.01 -17.90 -5.19
N ALA A 114 -14.21 -17.97 -6.50
CA ALA A 114 -14.26 -16.82 -7.40
C ALA A 114 -15.65 -16.71 -8.03
N TYR A 115 -16.09 -15.50 -8.35
CA TYR A 115 -17.30 -15.24 -9.14
C TYR A 115 -16.96 -14.41 -10.35
N LEU A 116 -16.95 -15.06 -11.52
CA LEU A 116 -16.48 -14.48 -12.76
C LEU A 116 -17.51 -14.69 -13.87
N ARG A 117 -17.91 -13.63 -14.56
CA ARG A 117 -18.89 -13.63 -15.66
C ARG A 117 -20.16 -14.40 -15.31
N ARG A 118 -20.72 -14.08 -14.14
CA ARG A 118 -21.92 -14.70 -13.54
C ARG A 118 -21.80 -16.17 -13.20
N LYS A 119 -20.58 -16.64 -12.93
CA LYS A 119 -20.33 -18.03 -12.56
C LYS A 119 -19.48 -18.09 -11.32
N ARG A 120 -20.03 -18.71 -10.27
CA ARG A 120 -19.27 -19.08 -9.08
C ARG A 120 -18.43 -20.32 -9.36
N VAL A 121 -17.14 -20.23 -9.09
CA VAL A 121 -16.17 -21.32 -9.21
C VAL A 121 -15.60 -21.58 -7.82
N SER A 122 -15.86 -22.77 -7.27
CA SER A 122 -15.26 -23.19 -6.00
C SER A 122 -13.75 -23.22 -6.15
N ALA A 123 -13.04 -22.49 -5.31
CA ALA A 123 -11.61 -22.35 -5.46
C ALA A 123 -10.89 -23.52 -4.78
N ALA A 124 -11.01 -24.72 -5.37
CA ALA A 124 -9.91 -25.68 -5.38
C ALA A 124 -8.83 -25.22 -6.38
N ILE A 125 -8.41 -23.95 -6.27
CA ILE A 125 -7.39 -23.32 -7.12
C ILE A 125 -5.96 -23.66 -6.60
N SER A 126 -5.85 -24.44 -5.52
CA SER A 126 -4.58 -24.91 -4.95
C SER A 126 -4.30 -26.42 -5.10
N ALA A 127 -5.15 -27.20 -5.77
CA ALA A 127 -4.83 -28.60 -6.02
C ALA A 127 -5.53 -29.12 -7.28
N VAL A 128 -4.74 -29.82 -8.11
CA VAL A 128 -5.19 -30.64 -9.24
C VAL A 128 -6.25 -31.64 -8.75
N SER A 129 -7.53 -31.28 -8.75
CA SER A 129 -8.68 -32.21 -8.87
C SER A 129 -10.01 -31.51 -8.60
N SER A 130 -10.77 -31.25 -9.67
CA SER A 130 -12.17 -31.68 -9.85
C SER A 130 -12.68 -31.02 -11.14
N GLU A 131 -13.50 -31.76 -11.89
CA GLU A 131 -13.94 -31.46 -13.26
C GLU A 131 -14.90 -30.26 -13.38
N GLN A 132 -14.83 -29.29 -12.46
CA GLN A 132 -15.61 -28.04 -12.44
C GLN A 132 -14.71 -26.80 -12.30
N SER A 133 -13.47 -26.87 -12.82
CA SER A 133 -12.57 -25.72 -12.93
C SER A 133 -13.08 -24.70 -13.95
N CYS A 134 -12.46 -23.51 -14.04
CA CYS A 134 -12.78 -22.31 -14.83
C CYS A 134 -13.11 -22.47 -16.34
N GLN A 135 -13.40 -23.67 -16.84
CA GLN A 135 -13.72 -24.08 -18.21
C GLN A 135 -14.77 -23.22 -18.93
N SER A 136 -15.51 -22.33 -18.26
CA SER A 136 -16.74 -21.79 -18.84
C SER A 136 -16.91 -20.26 -18.83
N ALA A 137 -16.02 -19.48 -18.21
CA ALA A 137 -16.15 -18.01 -18.21
C ALA A 137 -15.30 -17.33 -19.30
N TYR A 138 -14.09 -17.85 -19.58
CA TYR A 138 -13.14 -17.27 -20.52
C TYR A 138 -12.67 -18.30 -21.55
N ASP A 139 -12.48 -17.87 -22.80
CA ASP A 139 -11.99 -18.71 -23.90
C ASP A 139 -10.45 -18.75 -23.93
N ILE A 140 -9.86 -19.44 -22.95
CA ILE A 140 -8.40 -19.43 -22.71
C ILE A 140 -7.68 -20.78 -22.93
N GLY A 141 -8.32 -21.75 -23.58
CA GLY A 141 -7.73 -23.06 -23.94
C GLY A 141 -7.58 -24.06 -22.76
N GLN A 142 -7.80 -25.35 -23.03
CA GLN A 142 -8.03 -26.38 -21.98
C GLN A 142 -6.85 -26.65 -21.01
N SER A 143 -5.60 -26.56 -21.46
CA SER A 143 -4.42 -26.76 -20.58
C SER A 143 -4.20 -25.59 -19.62
N ALA A 144 -4.60 -24.39 -20.03
CA ALA A 144 -4.38 -23.15 -19.30
C ALA A 144 -5.50 -22.86 -18.27
N GLN A 145 -6.69 -23.43 -18.48
CA GLN A 145 -7.88 -23.33 -17.62
C GLN A 145 -7.74 -23.98 -16.24
N ARG A 146 -6.63 -24.70 -15.99
CA ARG A 146 -6.37 -25.38 -14.71
C ARG A 146 -5.47 -24.57 -13.77
N LEU A 147 -4.93 -23.43 -14.23
CA LEU A 147 -3.92 -22.69 -13.47
C LEU A 147 -4.49 -21.50 -12.70
N ALA A 148 -4.06 -21.44 -11.44
CA ALA A 148 -4.18 -20.24 -10.62
C ALA A 148 -3.47 -19.06 -11.30
N PRO A 149 -4.00 -17.83 -11.22
CA PRO A 149 -3.33 -16.64 -11.77
C PRO A 149 -1.86 -16.51 -11.36
N GLY A 150 -1.53 -16.85 -10.11
CA GLY A 150 -0.15 -16.85 -9.61
C GLY A 150 0.78 -17.78 -10.40
N ALA A 151 0.36 -19.01 -10.68
CA ALA A 151 1.15 -19.96 -11.47
C ALA A 151 1.36 -19.44 -12.91
N VAL A 152 0.35 -18.79 -13.49
CA VAL A 152 0.48 -18.16 -14.81
C VAL A 152 1.52 -17.05 -14.80
N PHE A 153 1.54 -16.19 -13.77
CA PHE A 153 2.56 -15.14 -13.65
C PHE A 153 3.97 -15.71 -13.49
N LYS A 154 4.16 -16.73 -12.65
CA LYS A 154 5.46 -17.41 -12.50
C LYS A 154 5.92 -18.04 -13.81
N MET A 155 5.01 -18.68 -14.53
CA MET A 155 5.31 -19.28 -15.83
C MET A 155 5.65 -18.23 -16.90
N LEU A 156 4.88 -17.14 -16.96
CA LEU A 156 5.15 -16.00 -17.84
C LEU A 156 6.56 -15.46 -17.60
N ALA A 157 6.93 -15.27 -16.34
CA ALA A 157 8.24 -14.77 -15.98
C ALA A 157 9.37 -15.74 -16.29
N ALA A 158 9.21 -17.02 -15.97
CA ALA A 158 10.19 -18.04 -16.33
C ALA A 158 10.44 -18.06 -17.85
N ARG A 159 9.39 -17.95 -18.67
CA ARG A 159 9.52 -17.86 -20.14
C ARG A 159 10.29 -16.63 -20.58
N VAL A 160 9.94 -15.44 -20.07
CA VAL A 160 10.62 -14.19 -20.41
C VAL A 160 12.09 -14.22 -20.00
N LEU A 161 12.39 -14.68 -18.78
CA LEU A 161 13.76 -14.76 -18.26
C LEU A 161 14.63 -15.78 -19.01
N LEU A 162 14.07 -16.95 -19.34
CA LEU A 162 14.82 -18.02 -20.01
C LEU A 162 14.98 -17.80 -21.52
N ALA A 163 14.21 -16.90 -22.13
CA ALA A 163 14.30 -16.54 -23.55
C ALA A 163 15.50 -15.61 -23.84
N ASP A 164 15.90 -14.76 -22.89
CA ASP A 164 17.14 -13.99 -22.98
C ASP A 164 18.33 -14.92 -22.68
N SER A 165 19.21 -15.11 -23.67
CA SER A 165 20.32 -16.05 -23.56
C SER A 165 21.33 -15.68 -22.48
N GLU A 166 21.53 -14.39 -22.20
CA GLU A 166 22.49 -13.93 -21.19
C GLU A 166 21.92 -14.09 -19.78
N VAL A 167 20.66 -13.73 -19.58
CA VAL A 167 19.95 -13.97 -18.31
C VAL A 167 19.85 -15.47 -18.04
N ALA A 168 19.46 -16.27 -19.03
CA ALA A 168 19.40 -17.72 -18.91
C ALA A 168 20.77 -18.33 -18.57
N ARG A 169 21.85 -17.89 -19.24
CA ARG A 169 23.21 -18.36 -18.94
C ARG A 169 23.59 -18.12 -17.48
N ARG A 170 23.20 -16.98 -16.91
CA ARG A 170 23.58 -16.58 -15.54
C ARG A 170 22.66 -17.14 -14.46
N PHE A 171 21.36 -17.25 -14.72
CA PHE A 171 20.34 -17.47 -13.67
C PHE A 171 19.46 -18.72 -13.88
N ARG A 172 19.58 -19.47 -14.98
CA ARG A 172 18.74 -20.67 -15.24
C ARG A 172 18.72 -21.67 -14.08
N TRP A 173 19.83 -21.84 -13.38
CA TRP A 173 19.94 -22.78 -12.25
C TRP A 173 19.11 -22.37 -11.02
N LYS A 174 18.58 -21.13 -10.98
CA LYS A 174 17.63 -20.62 -9.97
C LYS A 174 16.18 -20.61 -10.46
N ILE A 175 15.91 -21.08 -11.69
CA ILE A 175 14.58 -21.07 -12.31
C ILE A 175 14.20 -22.51 -12.62
N HIS A 176 13.26 -23.05 -11.85
CA HIS A 176 12.80 -24.43 -11.96
C HIS A 176 11.39 -24.42 -12.56
N VAL A 177 11.24 -24.99 -13.74
CA VAL A 177 9.94 -25.14 -14.41
C VAL A 177 9.49 -26.59 -14.28
N VAL A 178 8.30 -26.82 -13.73
CA VAL A 178 7.73 -28.16 -13.52
C VAL A 178 6.30 -28.17 -14.04
N GLU A 179 6.08 -28.89 -15.14
CA GLU A 179 4.78 -29.00 -15.82
C GLU A 179 4.12 -27.63 -16.05
N ASP A 180 3.13 -27.29 -15.23
CA ASP A 180 2.32 -26.07 -15.35
C ASP A 180 2.67 -24.99 -14.30
N ASP A 181 3.73 -25.15 -13.50
CA ASP A 181 4.21 -24.14 -12.54
C ASP A 181 5.71 -23.84 -12.72
N ALA A 182 6.16 -22.75 -12.11
CA ALA A 182 7.56 -22.42 -11.99
C ALA A 182 7.92 -21.93 -10.58
N GLU A 183 9.09 -22.32 -10.12
CA GLU A 183 9.71 -21.82 -8.90
C GLU A 183 10.94 -21.00 -9.26
N LEU A 184 10.96 -19.74 -8.82
CA LEU A 184 12.04 -18.79 -9.11
C LEU A 184 12.72 -18.41 -7.80
N LEU A 185 13.87 -19.03 -7.53
CA LEU A 185 14.67 -18.83 -6.32
C LEU A 185 15.65 -17.65 -6.50
N LEU A 186 15.15 -16.53 -7.03
CA LEU A 186 15.91 -15.32 -7.28
C LEU A 186 15.87 -14.41 -6.04
N SER A 187 17.05 -14.02 -5.56
CA SER A 187 17.16 -12.99 -4.51
C SER A 187 16.89 -11.61 -5.09
N ARG A 188 16.66 -10.63 -4.22
CA ARG A 188 16.51 -9.22 -4.64
C ARG A 188 17.72 -8.69 -5.43
N ALA A 189 18.93 -9.06 -5.02
CA ALA A 189 20.15 -8.68 -5.73
C ALA A 189 20.23 -9.31 -7.14
N ASP A 190 19.70 -10.53 -7.32
CA ASP A 190 19.60 -11.15 -8.64
C ASP A 190 18.63 -10.37 -9.53
N TRP A 191 17.42 -10.08 -9.01
CA TRP A 191 16.42 -9.25 -9.70
C TRP A 191 17.01 -7.91 -10.09
N ASP A 192 17.84 -7.32 -9.24
CA ASP A 192 18.43 -6.04 -9.53
C ASP A 192 19.43 -6.05 -10.68
N ALA A 193 20.19 -7.13 -10.81
CA ALA A 193 21.02 -7.36 -11.98
C ALA A 193 20.17 -7.65 -13.23
N ILE A 194 19.12 -8.47 -13.11
CA ILE A 194 18.26 -8.90 -14.21
C ILE A 194 17.52 -7.69 -14.82
N LYS A 195 16.84 -6.89 -14.00
CA LYS A 195 15.97 -5.79 -14.44
C LYS A 195 16.70 -4.70 -15.24
N GLN A 196 18.02 -4.61 -15.12
CA GLN A 196 18.83 -3.63 -15.85
C GLN A 196 19.10 -4.03 -17.30
N THR A 197 19.21 -5.33 -17.58
CA THR A 197 19.71 -5.82 -18.88
C THR A 197 18.76 -6.76 -19.61
N LEU A 198 17.72 -7.27 -18.93
CA LEU A 198 16.78 -8.24 -19.49
C LEU A 198 16.14 -7.72 -20.79
N ARG A 199 16.35 -8.46 -21.87
CA ARG A 199 15.74 -8.21 -23.18
C ARG A 199 14.54 -9.12 -23.38
N TYR A 200 13.50 -8.55 -23.98
CA TYR A 200 12.36 -9.32 -24.43
C TYR A 200 12.71 -10.06 -25.72
N VAL A 201 12.65 -11.39 -25.70
CA VAL A 201 13.00 -12.23 -26.85
C VAL A 201 11.80 -13.07 -27.25
N ARG A 202 11.23 -12.77 -28.42
CA ARG A 202 10.12 -13.53 -29.00
C ARG A 202 10.05 -13.29 -30.51
N ALA A 203 10.39 -14.32 -31.28
CA ALA A 203 10.35 -14.26 -32.75
C ALA A 203 8.96 -13.82 -33.26
N GLY A 204 8.95 -12.82 -34.15
CA GLY A 204 7.74 -12.26 -34.74
C GLY A 204 6.99 -11.26 -33.86
N SER A 205 7.43 -11.00 -32.63
CA SER A 205 6.88 -9.94 -31.78
C SER A 205 7.37 -8.56 -32.22
N ALA A 206 6.51 -7.56 -32.08
CA ALA A 206 6.89 -6.16 -32.28
C ALA A 206 7.83 -5.63 -31.18
N TYR A 207 7.97 -6.36 -30.07
CA TYR A 207 8.77 -5.98 -28.91
C TYR A 207 10.15 -6.69 -28.86
N ASP A 208 10.44 -7.54 -29.84
CA ASP A 208 11.66 -8.35 -29.86
C ASP A 208 12.93 -7.47 -29.77
N GLY A 209 13.83 -7.82 -28.85
CA GLY A 209 15.07 -7.11 -28.57
C GLY A 209 14.96 -5.89 -27.66
N MET A 210 13.74 -5.40 -27.35
CA MET A 210 13.54 -4.29 -26.42
C MET A 210 13.93 -4.68 -24.99
N LEU A 211 14.35 -3.70 -24.17
CA LEU A 211 14.51 -3.95 -22.74
C LEU A 211 13.14 -4.17 -22.09
N VAL A 212 13.02 -5.18 -21.23
CA VAL A 212 11.74 -5.47 -20.56
C VAL A 212 11.28 -4.30 -19.69
N ARG A 213 12.20 -3.53 -19.09
CA ARG A 213 11.86 -2.32 -18.31
C ARG A 213 11.24 -1.19 -19.16
N ASP A 214 11.44 -1.21 -20.47
CA ASP A 214 10.88 -0.22 -21.41
C ASP A 214 9.48 -0.62 -21.90
N LEU A 215 9.05 -1.84 -21.59
CA LEU A 215 7.72 -2.36 -21.91
C LEU A 215 6.77 -2.18 -20.73
N GLY A 216 5.50 -2.03 -21.05
CA GLY A 216 4.43 -2.16 -20.07
C GLY A 216 4.10 -3.63 -19.84
N PHE A 217 3.70 -3.99 -18.62
CA PHE A 217 3.44 -5.39 -18.25
C PHE A 217 2.26 -5.99 -19.01
N GLN A 218 1.19 -5.22 -19.24
CA GLN A 218 0.07 -5.64 -20.08
C GLN A 218 0.52 -5.93 -21.53
N ASN A 219 1.49 -5.18 -22.07
CA ASN A 219 2.07 -5.50 -23.38
C ASN A 219 2.68 -6.91 -23.39
N VAL A 220 3.43 -7.26 -22.34
CA VAL A 220 4.07 -8.58 -22.19
C VAL A 220 3.04 -9.70 -22.03
N ILE A 221 2.03 -9.52 -21.17
CA ILE A 221 0.96 -10.51 -20.98
C ILE A 221 0.24 -10.79 -22.30
N LYS A 222 -0.22 -9.73 -22.98
CA LYS A 222 -1.00 -9.86 -24.22
C LYS A 222 -0.18 -10.51 -25.33
N ASP A 223 1.10 -10.17 -25.43
CA ASP A 223 1.98 -10.74 -26.43
C ASP A 223 2.23 -12.23 -26.16
N GLN A 224 2.52 -12.62 -24.91
CA GLN A 224 2.84 -14.01 -24.54
C GLN A 224 1.64 -14.96 -24.51
N LEU A 225 0.46 -14.47 -24.15
CA LEU A 225 -0.73 -15.30 -23.91
C LEU A 225 -1.83 -14.99 -24.93
N SER A 226 -2.71 -14.03 -24.64
CA SER A 226 -3.70 -13.45 -25.54
C SER A 226 -4.40 -12.28 -24.83
N HIS A 227 -5.29 -11.57 -25.52
CA HIS A 227 -6.13 -10.56 -24.87
C HIS A 227 -7.16 -11.18 -23.91
N GLU A 228 -7.74 -12.32 -24.26
CA GLU A 228 -8.72 -12.99 -23.39
C GLU A 228 -8.07 -13.54 -22.13
N TYR A 229 -6.81 -13.99 -22.23
CA TYR A 229 -6.02 -14.40 -21.08
C TYR A 229 -5.70 -13.23 -20.16
N TYR A 230 -5.36 -12.07 -20.74
CA TYR A 230 -5.19 -10.84 -19.96
C TYR A 230 -6.46 -10.52 -19.17
N GLN A 231 -7.64 -10.60 -19.80
CA GLN A 231 -8.90 -10.28 -19.13
C GLN A 231 -9.18 -11.27 -17.98
N TYR A 232 -8.96 -12.57 -18.20
CA TYR A 232 -9.03 -13.57 -17.13
C TYR A 232 -8.11 -13.23 -15.96
N LEU A 233 -6.84 -12.94 -16.22
CA LEU A 233 -5.89 -12.60 -15.15
C LEU A 233 -6.33 -11.35 -14.40
N ALA A 234 -6.70 -10.29 -15.13
CA ALA A 234 -7.15 -9.04 -14.57
C ALA A 234 -8.36 -9.23 -13.64
N ASP A 235 -9.28 -10.12 -13.98
CA ASP A 235 -10.48 -10.39 -13.17
C ASP A 235 -10.23 -11.39 -12.03
N ALA A 236 -9.39 -12.41 -12.23
CA ALA A 236 -9.21 -13.50 -11.29
C ALA A 236 -8.09 -13.28 -10.24
N CYS A 237 -7.18 -12.32 -10.43
CA CYS A 237 -6.12 -12.02 -9.46
C CYS A 237 -6.59 -11.17 -8.27
N GLY A 238 -7.75 -10.52 -8.38
CA GLY A 238 -8.34 -9.69 -7.33
C GLY A 238 -7.92 -8.21 -7.38
N TYR A 239 -6.73 -7.88 -7.88
CA TYR A 239 -6.26 -6.50 -8.06
C TYR A 239 -6.04 -6.17 -9.53
N TYR A 240 -6.64 -5.10 -10.03
CA TYR A 240 -6.38 -4.68 -11.41
C TYR A 240 -4.95 -4.16 -11.58
N SER A 241 -4.33 -3.64 -10.52
CA SER A 241 -2.93 -3.20 -10.53
C SER A 241 -1.94 -4.30 -10.92
N ASP A 242 -2.24 -5.57 -10.61
CA ASP A 242 -1.36 -6.69 -10.90
C ASP A 242 -1.16 -6.85 -12.42
N THR A 243 -2.15 -6.44 -13.20
CA THR A 243 -2.11 -6.53 -14.67
C THR A 243 -2.02 -5.17 -15.36
N GLN A 244 -1.89 -4.07 -14.61
CA GLN A 244 -1.79 -2.73 -15.18
C GLN A 244 -0.59 -2.60 -16.14
N ASN A 245 -0.54 -1.54 -16.95
CA ASN A 245 0.54 -1.38 -17.92
C ASN A 245 1.79 -0.63 -17.38
N TRP A 246 2.23 -0.99 -16.17
CA TRP A 246 3.44 -0.50 -15.51
C TRP A 246 4.73 -1.19 -15.98
N ASN A 247 5.88 -0.76 -15.49
CA ASN A 247 7.21 -1.29 -15.85
C ASN A 247 7.24 -2.83 -15.75
N ALA A 248 7.37 -3.52 -16.88
CA ALA A 248 7.25 -4.98 -16.90
C ALA A 248 8.35 -5.70 -16.12
N ALA A 249 9.56 -5.12 -16.01
CA ALA A 249 10.65 -5.75 -15.27
C ALA A 249 10.38 -5.71 -13.75
N GLU A 250 9.80 -4.62 -13.25
CA GLU A 250 9.36 -4.51 -11.85
C GLU A 250 8.13 -5.39 -11.60
N ALA A 251 7.17 -5.43 -12.53
CA ALA A 251 5.97 -6.25 -12.40
C ALA A 251 6.28 -7.75 -12.30
N LEU A 252 7.22 -8.25 -13.12
CA LEU A 252 7.66 -9.65 -13.04
C LEU A 252 8.22 -9.97 -11.65
N HIS A 253 9.09 -9.12 -11.11
CA HIS A 253 9.62 -9.31 -9.76
C HIS A 253 8.51 -9.26 -8.69
N TYR A 254 7.64 -8.24 -8.75
CA TYR A 254 6.60 -8.02 -7.75
C TYR A 254 5.62 -9.20 -7.63
N LEU A 255 5.14 -9.73 -8.76
CA LEU A 255 4.11 -10.78 -8.76
C LEU A 255 4.62 -12.17 -8.38
N ILE A 256 5.92 -12.41 -8.57
CA ILE A 256 6.56 -13.68 -8.23
C ILE A 256 7.04 -13.68 -6.79
N GLY A 257 7.45 -12.51 -6.31
CA GLY A 257 8.19 -12.36 -5.07
C GLY A 257 9.69 -12.62 -5.24
N ASP A 258 10.40 -12.50 -4.11
CA ASP A 258 11.79 -12.86 -3.96
C ASP A 258 11.92 -14.14 -3.13
N LYS A 259 13.10 -14.78 -3.19
CA LYS A 259 13.36 -16.01 -2.42
C LYS A 259 13.06 -15.80 -0.93
N GLU A 260 13.43 -14.65 -0.39
CA GLU A 260 13.27 -14.31 1.02
C GLU A 260 11.79 -14.29 1.44
N SER A 261 10.89 -13.93 0.53
CA SER A 261 9.45 -13.90 0.79
C SER A 261 8.77 -15.26 0.68
N ALA A 262 9.41 -16.27 0.08
CA ALA A 262 8.83 -17.61 -0.06
C ALA A 262 8.79 -18.41 1.26
N GLU A 263 9.65 -18.07 2.23
CA GLU A 263 9.84 -18.82 3.48
C GLU A 263 9.10 -18.19 4.68
N GLY A 264 8.42 -17.07 4.49
CA GLY A 264 7.80 -16.31 5.57
C GLY A 264 6.28 -16.44 5.68
N GLU A 265 5.71 -15.65 6.58
CA GLU A 265 4.26 -15.57 6.79
C GLU A 265 3.80 -14.12 6.96
N TYR A 266 2.51 -13.91 6.73
CA TYR A 266 1.87 -12.63 7.02
C TYR A 266 1.44 -12.53 8.50
N ARG A 267 1.71 -11.39 9.10
CA ARG A 267 1.37 -11.02 10.48
C ARG A 267 0.70 -9.65 10.53
N ALA A 268 -0.01 -9.37 11.60
CA ALA A 268 -0.64 -8.09 11.88
C ALA A 268 -0.44 -7.69 13.35
N ILE A 269 -0.49 -6.39 13.60
CA ILE A 269 -0.40 -5.82 14.95
C ILE A 269 -1.78 -5.90 15.61
N THR A 270 -1.86 -6.31 16.86
CA THR A 270 -3.13 -6.61 17.54
C THR A 270 -4.03 -5.38 17.70
N GLY A 271 -3.48 -4.19 17.94
CA GLY A 271 -4.25 -2.94 18.04
C GLY A 271 -4.40 -2.15 16.72
N GLY A 272 -3.81 -2.66 15.63
CA GLY A 272 -3.83 -2.00 14.32
C GLY A 272 -2.44 -1.63 13.83
N TYR A 273 -2.27 -1.63 12.51
CA TYR A 273 -0.96 -1.42 11.90
C TYR A 273 -0.44 0.02 12.07
N ASP A 274 -1.31 1.01 12.28
CA ASP A 274 -0.87 2.39 12.58
C ASP A 274 -0.21 2.55 13.97
N GLU A 275 -0.32 1.56 14.87
CA GLU A 275 0.43 1.52 16.13
C GLU A 275 1.94 1.54 15.90
N LEU A 276 2.44 1.02 14.77
CA LEU A 276 3.85 1.13 14.39
C LEU A 276 4.30 2.60 14.35
N VAL A 277 3.47 3.48 13.80
CA VAL A 277 3.79 4.91 13.66
C VAL A 277 3.65 5.61 15.01
N THR A 278 2.59 5.29 15.76
CA THR A 278 2.39 5.81 17.12
C THR A 278 3.55 5.44 18.05
N ALA A 279 4.01 4.19 17.99
CA ALA A 279 5.13 3.69 18.76
C ALA A 279 6.44 4.39 18.37
N MET A 280 6.72 4.57 17.07
CA MET A 280 7.89 5.34 16.63
C MET A 280 7.83 6.82 17.02
N ALA A 281 6.64 7.42 17.15
CA ALA A 281 6.48 8.83 17.53
C ALA A 281 6.45 9.07 19.05
N THR A 282 6.48 8.01 19.87
CA THR A 282 6.46 8.06 21.34
C THR A 282 7.70 7.44 21.96
N HIS A 283 8.20 6.35 21.40
CA HIS A 283 9.35 5.61 21.91
C HIS A 283 10.66 6.37 21.64
N GLY A 284 11.44 6.59 22.70
CA GLY A 284 12.73 7.28 22.60
C GLY A 284 12.67 8.79 22.80
N TYR A 285 11.46 9.36 22.97
CA TYR A 285 11.28 10.77 23.29
C TYR A 285 11.09 10.95 24.81
N ASP A 286 11.78 11.93 25.37
CA ASP A 286 11.61 12.43 26.74
C ASP A 286 11.19 13.91 26.75
N ASP A 287 10.90 14.45 27.94
CA ASP A 287 10.45 15.85 28.08
C ASP A 287 11.47 16.88 27.56
N GLY A 288 12.74 16.48 27.39
CA GLY A 288 13.85 17.30 26.89
C GLY A 288 14.15 17.12 25.40
N SER A 289 13.42 16.26 24.71
CA SER A 289 13.61 15.99 23.29
C SER A 289 13.36 17.26 22.47
N ARG A 290 14.31 17.59 21.60
CA ARG A 290 14.25 18.79 20.75
C ARG A 290 13.30 18.62 19.56
N GLN A 291 12.79 17.41 19.33
CA GLN A 291 11.88 17.14 18.23
C GLN A 291 10.45 17.56 18.53
N MET A 292 9.79 18.13 17.52
CA MET A 292 8.37 18.48 17.58
C MET A 292 7.60 17.88 16.40
N PHE A 293 6.42 17.31 16.69
CA PHE A 293 5.48 16.85 15.68
C PHE A 293 4.36 17.89 15.51
N TRP A 294 4.39 18.61 14.39
CA TRP A 294 3.43 19.65 14.05
C TRP A 294 2.32 19.08 13.15
N THR A 295 1.22 18.62 13.75
CA THR A 295 0.01 18.21 13.01
C THR A 295 -0.77 19.42 12.51
N GLU A 296 -1.72 19.24 11.59
CA GLU A 296 -2.54 20.33 11.02
C GLU A 296 -1.72 21.42 10.29
N ASN A 297 -0.48 21.12 9.93
CA ASN A 297 0.50 22.07 9.40
C ASN A 297 1.01 21.57 8.04
N LYS A 298 0.35 22.05 6.97
CA LYS A 298 0.60 21.62 5.59
C LYS A 298 1.70 22.45 4.93
N LEU A 299 2.76 21.81 4.43
CA LEU A 299 3.72 22.48 3.56
C LEU A 299 3.04 22.94 2.26
N VAL A 300 3.29 24.19 1.88
CA VAL A 300 2.77 24.81 0.66
C VAL A 300 3.89 25.07 -0.35
N SER A 301 5.01 25.65 0.10
CA SER A 301 6.09 26.08 -0.79
C SER A 301 7.43 26.03 -0.07
N ILE A 302 8.51 25.81 -0.82
CA ILE A 302 9.89 25.89 -0.33
C ILE A 302 10.58 27.03 -1.06
N ARG A 303 11.23 27.91 -0.28
CA ARG A 303 11.95 29.10 -0.76
C ARG A 303 13.39 29.09 -0.24
N PRO A 304 14.30 29.84 -0.87
CA PRO A 304 15.59 30.15 -0.24
C PRO A 304 15.38 30.82 1.12
N GLY A 305 16.08 30.34 2.15
CA GLY A 305 15.99 30.88 3.50
C GLY A 305 16.84 32.13 3.72
N LYS A 306 16.64 32.81 4.85
CA LYS A 306 17.45 33.98 5.25
C LYS A 306 18.55 33.63 6.24
N ASN A 307 18.21 32.88 7.30
CA ASN A 307 19.20 32.50 8.33
C ASN A 307 19.66 31.04 8.19
N ARG A 308 18.76 30.15 7.76
CA ARG A 308 19.11 28.79 7.30
C ARG A 308 18.94 28.68 5.80
N ARG A 309 19.35 27.54 5.22
CA ARG A 309 19.36 27.33 3.77
C ARG A 309 17.99 27.50 3.10
N TYR A 310 16.93 27.03 3.76
CA TYR A 310 15.57 27.00 3.22
C TYR A 310 14.57 27.68 4.17
N GLN A 311 13.54 28.26 3.59
CA GLN A 311 12.33 28.70 4.26
C GLN A 311 11.14 27.88 3.72
N LEU A 312 10.46 27.19 4.62
CA LEU A 312 9.25 26.43 4.36
C LEU A 312 8.05 27.34 4.66
N VAL A 313 7.13 27.45 3.71
CA VAL A 313 5.85 28.13 3.89
C VAL A 313 4.81 27.08 4.27
N ILE A 314 4.30 27.17 5.50
CA ILE A 314 3.38 26.20 6.09
C ILE A 314 2.02 26.85 6.26
N ASN A 315 0.95 26.17 5.83
CA ASN A 315 -0.42 26.56 6.10
C ASN A 315 -0.98 25.74 7.26
N ASN A 316 -1.31 26.41 8.36
CA ASN A 316 -2.03 25.80 9.47
C ASN A 316 -3.50 25.63 9.09
N GLN A 317 -3.99 24.39 9.08
CA GLN A 317 -5.32 24.04 8.61
C GLN A 317 -6.42 24.48 9.57
N ILE A 318 -6.14 24.49 10.88
CA ILE A 318 -7.10 24.97 11.90
C ILE A 318 -7.26 26.49 11.83
N ALA A 319 -6.15 27.23 11.85
CA ALA A 319 -6.16 28.69 11.87
C ALA A 319 -6.46 29.32 10.50
N GLY A 320 -6.29 28.56 9.41
CA GLY A 320 -6.41 29.08 8.05
C GLY A 320 -5.34 30.14 7.72
N ALA A 321 -4.18 30.06 8.36
CA ALA A 321 -3.11 31.05 8.28
C ALA A 321 -1.77 30.40 7.88
N GLN A 322 -0.96 31.16 7.14
CA GLN A 322 0.39 30.74 6.77
C GLN A 322 1.43 31.27 7.75
N TRP A 323 2.47 30.47 8.00
CA TRP A 323 3.64 30.81 8.80
C TRP A 323 4.90 30.20 8.19
N SER A 324 6.07 30.62 8.67
CA SER A 324 7.36 30.21 8.11
C SER A 324 8.20 29.40 9.10
N VAL A 325 8.87 28.38 8.57
CA VAL A 325 9.91 27.61 9.28
C VAL A 325 11.20 27.68 8.48
N GLU A 326 12.35 27.90 9.13
CA GLU A 326 13.65 27.83 8.45
C GLU A 326 14.39 26.53 8.74
N ALA A 327 15.00 25.93 7.72
CA ALA A 327 15.70 24.64 7.84
C ALA A 327 16.93 24.54 6.93
N ASP A 328 17.90 23.69 7.30
CA ASP A 328 19.10 23.44 6.47
C ASP A 328 18.94 22.24 5.55
N ARG A 329 18.17 21.23 5.98
CA ARG A 329 17.82 20.04 5.21
C ARG A 329 16.33 19.78 5.25
N ILE A 330 15.79 19.23 4.17
CA ILE A 330 14.38 18.87 4.07
C ILE A 330 14.27 17.40 3.65
N ILE A 331 13.50 16.62 4.39
CA ILE A 331 13.09 15.26 4.00
C ILE A 331 11.61 15.31 3.62
N LEU A 332 11.33 15.17 2.34
CA LEU A 332 9.97 15.03 1.81
C LEU A 332 9.56 13.56 1.90
N ALA A 333 8.95 13.17 3.03
CA ALA A 333 8.36 11.86 3.24
C ALA A 333 6.93 11.80 2.66
N LEU A 334 6.80 12.19 1.39
CA LEU A 334 5.54 12.47 0.71
C LEU A 334 5.32 11.56 -0.50
N PRO A 335 4.09 11.10 -0.78
CA PRO A 335 3.78 10.47 -2.04
C PRO A 335 3.86 11.47 -3.21
N ARG A 336 3.95 10.96 -4.45
CA ARG A 336 4.06 11.79 -5.66
C ARG A 336 3.02 12.91 -5.68
N ARG A 337 1.75 12.59 -5.41
CA ARG A 337 0.66 13.56 -5.49
C ARG A 337 0.82 14.72 -4.49
N SER A 338 1.26 14.43 -3.27
CA SER A 338 1.52 15.47 -2.27
C SER A 338 2.63 16.43 -2.70
N ILE A 339 3.65 15.93 -3.43
CA ILE A 339 4.71 16.75 -4.01
C ILE A 339 4.16 17.63 -5.16
N GLU A 340 3.28 17.10 -5.99
CA GLU A 340 2.60 17.85 -7.07
C GLU A 340 1.68 18.97 -6.54
N LEU A 341 1.18 18.84 -5.30
CA LEU A 341 0.34 19.84 -4.65
C LEU A 341 1.14 20.99 -4.02
N LEU A 342 2.46 20.89 -3.94
CA LEU A 342 3.32 22.01 -3.57
C LEU A 342 3.29 23.07 -4.66
N ASP A 343 3.68 24.29 -4.31
CA ASP A 343 3.85 25.40 -5.24
C ASP A 343 4.83 25.04 -6.37
N GLN A 344 4.26 24.70 -7.53
CA GLN A 344 5.00 24.28 -8.72
C GLN A 344 5.85 25.42 -9.33
N THR A 345 5.77 26.65 -8.81
CA THR A 345 6.66 27.75 -9.19
C THR A 345 7.95 27.80 -8.37
N SER A 346 8.08 26.95 -7.34
CA SER A 346 9.30 26.83 -6.55
C SER A 346 10.50 26.36 -7.39
N PHE A 347 11.70 26.80 -7.00
CA PHE A 347 12.96 26.42 -7.65
C PHE A 347 13.17 24.89 -7.71
N MET A 348 12.56 24.12 -6.79
CA MET A 348 12.64 22.66 -6.77
C MET A 348 11.91 21.98 -7.94
N PHE A 349 11.17 22.74 -8.75
CA PHE A 349 10.46 22.27 -9.95
C PHE A 349 10.94 22.94 -11.24
N ASP A 350 12.07 23.68 -11.22
CA ASP A 350 12.62 24.30 -12.43
C ASP A 350 13.24 23.25 -13.37
N ASP A 351 12.40 22.71 -14.25
CA ASP A 351 12.76 21.68 -15.23
C ASP A 351 13.96 22.06 -16.12
N ARG A 352 14.22 23.36 -16.31
CA ARG A 352 15.36 23.82 -17.11
C ARG A 352 16.69 23.67 -16.38
N GLN A 353 16.67 23.74 -15.05
CA GLN A 353 17.87 23.66 -14.21
C GLN A 353 18.08 22.28 -13.62
N ILE A 354 17.00 21.60 -13.24
CA ILE A 354 17.02 20.35 -12.46
C ILE A 354 16.11 19.27 -13.08
N GLY A 355 16.01 19.26 -14.42
CA GLY A 355 15.10 18.37 -15.17
C GLY A 355 15.26 16.87 -14.88
N GLU A 356 16.46 16.39 -14.51
CA GLU A 356 16.63 14.97 -14.13
C GLU A 356 15.89 14.65 -12.82
N PHE A 357 15.94 15.55 -11.83
CA PHE A 357 15.21 15.39 -10.58
C PHE A 357 13.70 15.53 -10.80
N VAL A 358 13.27 16.54 -11.57
CA VAL A 358 11.84 16.74 -11.88
C VAL A 358 11.27 15.57 -12.68
N GLY A 359 12.03 15.04 -13.65
CA GLY A 359 11.70 13.82 -14.38
C GLY A 359 11.60 12.61 -13.47
N ALA A 360 12.54 12.47 -12.51
CA ALA A 360 12.53 11.42 -11.52
C ALA A 360 11.28 11.48 -10.62
N LEU A 361 10.80 12.66 -10.23
CA LEU A 361 9.55 12.79 -9.46
C LEU A 361 8.31 12.31 -10.24
N ARG A 362 8.33 12.42 -11.57
CA ARG A 362 7.21 12.05 -12.47
C ARG A 362 7.20 10.58 -12.89
N SER A 363 8.15 9.78 -12.41
CA SER A 363 8.45 8.43 -12.89
C SER A 363 7.57 7.31 -12.32
N VAL A 364 6.70 7.62 -11.35
CA VAL A 364 5.82 6.66 -10.69
C VAL A 364 4.37 7.08 -10.85
N GLN A 365 3.44 6.16 -10.98
CA GLN A 365 2.00 6.46 -10.96
C GLN A 365 1.40 6.01 -9.64
N GLY A 366 0.44 6.76 -9.12
CA GLY A 366 -0.39 6.32 -7.99
C GLY A 366 -1.43 5.32 -8.49
N ALA A 367 -1.63 4.25 -7.74
CA ALA A 367 -2.72 3.30 -7.91
C ALA A 367 -3.90 3.76 -7.03
N PRO A 368 -5.04 4.20 -7.61
CA PRO A 368 -6.26 4.40 -6.86
C PRO A 368 -6.57 3.15 -6.05
N ALA A 369 -6.93 3.29 -4.78
CA ALA A 369 -7.28 2.15 -3.92
C ALA A 369 -8.45 2.52 -3.02
N PHE A 370 -9.31 1.55 -2.75
CA PHE A 370 -10.52 1.74 -1.97
C PHE A 370 -10.76 0.56 -1.04
N LYS A 371 -11.28 0.87 0.15
CA LYS A 371 -11.75 -0.12 1.11
C LYS A 371 -13.16 0.22 1.59
N LEU A 372 -14.04 -0.79 1.58
CA LEU A 372 -15.35 -0.78 2.22
C LEU A 372 -15.42 -1.91 3.24
N VAL A 373 -15.48 -1.56 4.51
CA VAL A 373 -15.65 -2.48 5.63
C VAL A 373 -17.09 -2.43 6.10
N MET A 374 -17.68 -3.60 6.35
CA MET A 374 -19.07 -3.77 6.77
C MET A 374 -19.13 -4.62 8.03
N LEU A 375 -19.82 -4.12 9.05
CA LEU A 375 -20.08 -4.81 10.31
C LEU A 375 -21.48 -5.44 10.27
N PHE A 376 -21.59 -6.72 10.58
CA PHE A 376 -22.84 -7.46 10.65
C PHE A 376 -23.12 -7.96 12.06
N ASP A 377 -24.41 -8.18 12.37
CA ASP A 377 -24.87 -8.78 13.62
C ASP A 377 -24.38 -10.24 13.80
N ARG A 378 -24.18 -10.95 12.68
CA ARG A 378 -23.63 -12.31 12.59
C ARG A 378 -22.87 -12.53 11.30
N ALA A 379 -22.01 -13.56 11.27
CA ALA A 379 -21.33 -14.01 10.06
C ALA A 379 -22.28 -14.80 9.15
N TRP A 380 -23.17 -14.11 8.42
CA TRP A 380 -24.17 -14.73 7.54
C TRP A 380 -23.55 -15.64 6.46
N TRP A 381 -22.30 -15.38 6.07
CA TRP A 381 -21.57 -16.21 5.10
C TRP A 381 -21.20 -17.59 5.66
N LEU A 382 -21.16 -17.77 6.98
CA LEU A 382 -20.94 -19.09 7.56
C LEU A 382 -22.11 -20.02 7.19
N ASP A 383 -23.33 -19.52 7.24
CA ASP A 383 -24.54 -20.27 6.87
C ASP A 383 -24.63 -20.47 5.35
N ALA A 384 -24.27 -19.44 4.57
CA ALA A 384 -24.39 -19.47 3.11
C ALA A 384 -23.25 -20.24 2.40
N CYS A 385 -22.05 -20.23 2.97
CA CYS A 385 -20.83 -20.70 2.29
C CYS A 385 -20.00 -21.71 3.11
N GLY A 386 -20.31 -21.92 4.40
CA GLY A 386 -19.68 -22.96 5.22
C GLY A 386 -18.25 -22.66 5.69
N PHE A 387 -17.79 -21.41 5.62
CA PHE A 387 -16.50 -20.99 6.18
C PHE A 387 -16.65 -19.74 7.05
N GLU A 388 -15.75 -19.58 8.01
CA GLU A 388 -15.72 -18.41 8.89
C GLU A 388 -14.72 -17.34 8.42
N TYR A 389 -13.56 -17.79 7.91
CA TYR A 389 -12.45 -16.95 7.45
C TYR A 389 -12.04 -17.30 6.01
N GLY A 390 -11.47 -16.32 5.30
CA GLY A 390 -10.86 -16.51 3.99
C GLY A 390 -11.00 -15.29 3.10
N LYS A 391 -10.93 -15.50 1.78
CA LYS A 391 -11.23 -14.47 0.78
C LYS A 391 -12.02 -15.02 -0.40
N SER A 392 -12.71 -14.13 -1.11
CA SER A 392 -13.30 -14.39 -2.42
C SER A 392 -12.86 -13.33 -3.43
N VAL A 393 -12.82 -13.70 -4.71
CA VAL A 393 -12.48 -12.80 -5.82
C VAL A 393 -13.66 -12.70 -6.77
N THR A 394 -13.88 -11.53 -7.37
CA THR A 394 -14.95 -11.33 -8.34
C THR A 394 -14.61 -10.29 -9.40
N ASP A 395 -15.23 -10.42 -10.59
CA ASP A 395 -15.21 -9.40 -11.64
C ASP A 395 -16.23 -8.26 -11.41
N LEU A 396 -17.07 -8.36 -10.38
CA LEU A 396 -17.91 -7.27 -9.89
C LEU A 396 -17.05 -6.14 -9.28
N PRO A 397 -17.56 -4.89 -9.22
CA PRO A 397 -16.88 -3.76 -8.57
C PRO A 397 -16.38 -4.01 -7.13
N LEU A 398 -16.94 -4.96 -6.37
CA LEU A 398 -16.41 -5.39 -5.07
C LEU A 398 -14.95 -5.90 -5.14
N ARG A 399 -14.57 -6.58 -6.23
CA ARG A 399 -13.25 -7.19 -6.50
C ARG A 399 -12.78 -8.27 -5.53
N GLN A 400 -12.45 -7.91 -4.30
CA GLN A 400 -12.04 -8.87 -3.27
C GLN A 400 -12.81 -8.63 -1.99
N CYS A 401 -13.31 -9.73 -1.41
CA CYS A 401 -13.93 -9.73 -0.09
C CYS A 401 -13.06 -10.54 0.88
N LEU A 402 -12.74 -9.97 2.04
CA LEU A 402 -12.00 -10.66 3.11
C LEU A 402 -12.89 -10.84 4.34
N TYR A 403 -13.03 -12.07 4.79
CA TYR A 403 -13.90 -12.47 5.89
C TYR A 403 -13.07 -12.60 7.17
N PHE A 404 -13.27 -11.68 8.12
CA PHE A 404 -12.50 -11.62 9.38
C PHE A 404 -13.11 -12.46 10.50
N GLY A 405 -14.16 -13.23 10.20
CA GLY A 405 -14.87 -14.05 11.18
C GLY A 405 -15.68 -13.23 12.17
N ARG A 406 -15.91 -13.81 13.36
CA ARG A 406 -16.73 -13.22 14.42
C ARG A 406 -15.89 -12.77 15.60
N ASP A 407 -16.28 -11.64 16.16
CA ASP A 407 -15.84 -11.20 17.47
C ASP A 407 -16.34 -12.19 18.55
N ARG A 408 -15.42 -12.65 19.40
CA ARG A 408 -15.71 -13.72 20.37
C ARG A 408 -16.67 -13.29 21.48
N HIS A 409 -16.75 -12.00 21.76
CA HIS A 409 -17.53 -11.45 22.87
C HIS A 409 -18.94 -11.05 22.43
N SER A 410 -19.05 -10.31 21.33
CA SER A 410 -20.31 -9.79 20.81
C SER A 410 -21.01 -10.73 19.81
N GLY A 411 -20.26 -11.64 19.18
CA GLY A 411 -20.76 -12.49 18.08
C GLY A 411 -20.92 -11.78 16.73
N LYS A 412 -20.68 -10.46 16.70
CA LYS A 412 -20.71 -9.65 15.48
C LYS A 412 -19.60 -10.07 14.52
N ALA A 413 -19.80 -9.81 13.24
CA ALA A 413 -18.87 -10.25 12.20
C ALA A 413 -18.41 -9.10 11.31
N LEU A 414 -17.12 -9.11 10.97
CA LEU A 414 -16.49 -8.08 10.17
C LEU A 414 -16.15 -8.62 8.77
N LEU A 415 -16.55 -7.88 7.75
CA LEU A 415 -16.27 -8.18 6.36
C LEU A 415 -15.62 -6.95 5.72
N LEU A 416 -14.41 -7.10 5.18
CA LEU A 416 -13.91 -6.14 4.19
C LEU A 416 -14.58 -6.52 2.88
N ALA A 417 -15.75 -5.92 2.64
CA ALA A 417 -16.65 -6.25 1.54
C ALA A 417 -16.04 -5.89 0.19
N SER A 418 -15.34 -4.77 0.13
CA SER A 418 -14.56 -4.41 -1.05
C SER A 418 -13.15 -4.01 -0.68
N TYR A 419 -12.18 -4.76 -1.18
CA TYR A 419 -10.78 -4.39 -1.23
C TYR A 419 -10.35 -4.30 -2.69
N ASN A 420 -10.32 -3.09 -3.23
CA ASN A 420 -10.16 -2.90 -4.66
C ASN A 420 -9.20 -1.76 -5.03
N ASP A 421 -8.88 -1.68 -6.31
CA ASP A 421 -8.03 -0.66 -6.89
C ASP A 421 -8.40 -0.29 -8.33
N MET A 422 -7.65 0.68 -8.85
CA MET A 422 -7.67 1.13 -10.24
C MET A 422 -9.09 1.53 -10.71
N SER A 423 -9.57 0.93 -11.79
CA SER A 423 -10.81 1.32 -12.46
C SER A 423 -12.07 1.14 -11.61
N THR A 424 -12.05 0.25 -10.61
CA THR A 424 -13.22 0.03 -9.73
C THR A 424 -13.38 1.10 -8.65
N VAL A 425 -12.32 1.85 -8.34
CA VAL A 425 -12.40 2.92 -7.34
C VAL A 425 -13.37 4.02 -7.78
N GLU A 426 -13.39 4.34 -9.08
CA GLU A 426 -14.29 5.37 -9.62
C GLU A 426 -15.77 5.00 -9.51
N PHE A 427 -16.09 3.71 -9.59
CA PHE A 427 -17.44 3.19 -9.40
C PHE A 427 -17.94 3.52 -7.99
N TRP A 428 -17.17 3.15 -6.96
CA TRP A 428 -17.54 3.41 -5.56
C TRP A 428 -17.50 4.89 -5.21
N ARG A 429 -16.49 5.62 -5.70
CA ARG A 429 -16.34 7.07 -5.46
C ARG A 429 -17.56 7.86 -5.93
N ALA A 430 -18.22 7.45 -7.01
CA ALA A 430 -19.44 8.09 -7.48
C ALA A 430 -20.62 7.98 -6.49
N LEU A 431 -20.56 7.01 -5.56
CA LEU A 431 -21.59 6.74 -4.54
C LEU A 431 -21.23 7.32 -3.16
N ILE A 432 -20.04 7.90 -3.00
CA ILE A 432 -19.63 8.58 -1.75
C ILE A 432 -20.26 9.99 -1.70
N PRO A 433 -20.87 10.41 -0.57
CA PRO A 433 -21.44 11.75 -0.43
C PRO A 433 -20.42 12.88 -0.67
N ARG A 434 -20.81 13.90 -1.46
CA ARG A 434 -19.91 14.96 -1.97
C ARG A 434 -19.36 15.92 -0.91
N ASP A 435 -20.03 16.06 0.22
CA ASP A 435 -19.62 16.95 1.32
C ASP A 435 -18.55 16.33 2.22
N GLN A 436 -18.12 15.09 1.94
CA GLN A 436 -17.05 14.44 2.68
C GLN A 436 -15.69 14.66 2.00
N SER A 437 -14.92 15.61 2.54
CA SER A 437 -13.49 15.71 2.25
C SER A 437 -12.73 14.46 2.73
N VAL A 438 -11.57 14.17 2.15
CA VAL A 438 -10.69 13.08 2.64
C VAL A 438 -10.37 13.25 4.12
N ALA A 439 -10.16 14.50 4.58
CA ALA A 439 -9.96 14.81 5.99
C ALA A 439 -11.16 14.37 6.86
N SER A 440 -12.40 14.51 6.35
CA SER A 440 -13.59 13.99 7.02
C SER A 440 -13.80 12.48 6.89
N GLN A 441 -13.26 11.84 5.85
CA GLN A 441 -13.25 10.37 5.71
C GLN A 441 -12.24 9.72 6.67
N MET A 442 -11.16 10.43 7.01
CA MET A 442 -10.11 9.96 7.92
C MET A 442 -10.42 10.14 9.41
N SER A 443 -11.50 10.84 9.75
CA SER A 443 -11.93 11.06 11.13
C SER A 443 -13.00 10.03 11.53
N ASP A 444 -12.59 8.85 12.01
CA ASP A 444 -13.34 7.88 12.83
C ASP A 444 -14.87 7.86 12.76
N ARG A 445 -15.45 7.83 11.56
CA ARG A 445 -16.91 7.73 11.41
C ARG A 445 -17.32 6.51 10.61
N TRP A 446 -17.49 5.44 11.37
CA TRP A 446 -18.45 4.39 11.05
C TRP A 446 -19.82 5.02 10.78
N VAL A 447 -20.33 4.85 9.57
CA VAL A 447 -21.69 5.20 9.19
C VAL A 447 -22.60 4.13 9.81
N LYS A 448 -23.29 4.50 10.89
CA LYS A 448 -24.22 3.60 11.61
C LYS A 448 -25.60 3.67 10.98
N LEU A 449 -26.24 2.52 10.80
CA LEU A 449 -27.64 2.45 10.40
C LEU A 449 -28.54 2.70 11.62
N ASP A 450 -29.64 3.46 11.45
CA ASP A 450 -30.61 3.71 12.53
C ASP A 450 -31.52 2.49 12.66
N ARG A 451 -31.19 1.58 13.56
CA ARG A 451 -32.01 0.40 13.88
C ARG A 451 -32.49 0.48 15.31
N ALA A 452 -33.58 1.20 15.58
CA ALA A 452 -34.42 0.80 16.71
C ALA A 452 -34.87 -0.66 16.45
N PRO A 453 -34.95 -1.54 17.47
CA PRO A 453 -34.94 -2.99 17.29
C PRO A 453 -36.24 -3.48 16.66
N ALA A 454 -36.28 -3.50 15.33
CA ALA A 454 -37.23 -4.29 14.56
C ALA A 454 -36.45 -5.02 13.46
N THR A 455 -36.41 -6.34 13.62
CA THR A 455 -35.88 -7.37 12.70
C THR A 455 -34.39 -7.29 12.37
N ALA A 456 -33.56 -7.89 13.22
CA ALA A 456 -32.26 -8.46 12.85
C ALA A 456 -32.38 -9.30 11.56
N GLY A 457 -31.53 -9.08 10.56
CA GLY A 457 -31.56 -9.83 9.29
C GLY A 457 -32.47 -9.32 8.15
N ALA A 458 -32.88 -8.04 8.13
CA ALA A 458 -33.60 -7.47 6.99
C ALA A 458 -32.70 -7.40 5.73
N THR A 459 -33.21 -7.91 4.61
CA THR A 459 -32.54 -7.94 3.29
C THR A 459 -32.99 -6.81 2.37
N ALA A 460 -33.94 -5.97 2.82
CA ALA A 460 -34.43 -4.79 2.13
C ALA A 460 -34.73 -3.68 3.15
N LEU A 461 -34.32 -2.44 2.86
CA LEU A 461 -34.57 -1.23 3.66
C LEU A 461 -34.81 -0.03 2.74
N ALA A 462 -35.69 0.88 3.12
CA ALA A 462 -35.89 2.17 2.46
C ALA A 462 -34.81 3.19 2.91
N PRO A 463 -34.44 4.17 2.07
CA PRO A 463 -33.44 5.20 2.45
C PRO A 463 -33.78 5.96 3.73
N SER A 464 -35.08 6.15 4.04
CA SER A 464 -35.55 6.81 5.25
C SER A 464 -35.24 6.06 6.55
N GLU A 465 -34.80 4.80 6.45
CA GLU A 465 -34.42 3.95 7.58
C GLU A 465 -32.93 4.07 7.94
N PHE A 466 -32.17 4.93 7.24
CA PHE A 466 -30.75 5.18 7.48
C PHE A 466 -30.56 6.47 8.27
N ARG A 467 -29.65 6.44 9.25
CA ARG A 467 -29.26 7.64 10.01
C ARG A 467 -28.69 8.72 9.10
N ASP A 468 -27.95 8.26 8.09
CA ASP A 468 -27.41 9.09 7.02
C ASP A 468 -27.85 8.51 5.67
N PRO A 469 -29.02 8.95 5.14
CA PRO A 469 -29.56 8.46 3.88
C PRO A 469 -28.66 8.70 2.66
N ALA A 470 -27.68 9.61 2.77
CA ALA A 470 -26.76 9.88 1.67
C ALA A 470 -25.85 8.69 1.33
N TRP A 471 -25.60 7.79 2.30
CA TRP A 471 -24.82 6.57 2.11
C TRP A 471 -25.62 5.39 1.57
N TYR A 472 -26.95 5.50 1.52
CA TYR A 472 -27.82 4.43 1.09
C TYR A 472 -27.41 3.82 -0.27
N PRO A 473 -27.11 4.60 -1.33
CA PRO A 473 -26.76 4.03 -2.63
C PRO A 473 -25.51 3.14 -2.57
N LEU A 474 -24.46 3.57 -1.85
CA LEU A 474 -23.23 2.78 -1.70
C LEU A 474 -23.50 1.47 -0.95
N ILE A 475 -24.25 1.54 0.16
CA ILE A 475 -24.51 0.36 1.00
C ILE A 475 -25.43 -0.62 0.27
N ALA A 476 -26.47 -0.13 -0.39
CA ALA A 476 -27.42 -0.95 -1.13
C ALA A 476 -26.74 -1.65 -2.32
N GLU A 477 -25.86 -0.96 -3.05
CA GLU A 477 -25.09 -1.55 -4.14
C GLU A 477 -24.15 -2.64 -3.63
N ALA A 478 -23.42 -2.38 -2.54
CA ALA A 478 -22.55 -3.39 -1.93
C ALA A 478 -23.33 -4.62 -1.46
N VAL A 479 -24.51 -4.45 -0.85
CA VAL A 479 -25.39 -5.57 -0.46
C VAL A 479 -25.88 -6.34 -1.69
N ALA A 480 -26.24 -5.66 -2.78
CA ALA A 480 -26.68 -6.29 -4.02
C ALA A 480 -25.56 -7.11 -4.66
N GLU A 481 -24.36 -6.56 -4.81
CA GLU A 481 -23.19 -7.28 -5.34
C GLU A 481 -22.78 -8.45 -4.43
N LEU A 482 -22.83 -8.27 -3.10
CA LEU A 482 -22.57 -9.37 -2.16
C LEU A 482 -23.62 -10.47 -2.31
N SER A 483 -24.89 -10.11 -2.54
CA SER A 483 -25.96 -11.10 -2.75
C SER A 483 -25.78 -11.87 -4.04
N GLU A 484 -25.38 -11.19 -5.13
CA GLU A 484 -25.03 -11.83 -6.42
C GLU A 484 -23.82 -12.77 -6.25
N LEU A 485 -22.76 -12.30 -5.62
CA LEU A 485 -21.52 -13.04 -5.37
C LEU A 485 -21.76 -14.33 -4.57
N HIS A 486 -22.60 -14.26 -3.54
CA HIS A 486 -22.83 -15.36 -2.60
C HIS A 486 -24.01 -16.24 -2.95
N GLU A 487 -24.82 -15.85 -3.94
CA GLU A 487 -26.07 -16.52 -4.33
C GLU A 487 -27.05 -16.65 -3.14
N THR A 488 -27.11 -15.62 -2.29
CA THR A 488 -27.97 -15.56 -1.10
C THR A 488 -28.41 -14.12 -0.84
N ASP A 489 -29.53 -13.93 -0.14
CA ASP A 489 -29.97 -12.60 0.26
C ASP A 489 -29.12 -12.10 1.44
N VAL A 490 -28.24 -11.14 1.18
CA VAL A 490 -27.36 -10.57 2.21
C VAL A 490 -28.13 -9.56 3.06
N PRO A 491 -28.08 -9.66 4.40
CA PRO A 491 -28.72 -8.67 5.26
C PRO A 491 -28.00 -7.32 5.17
N PHE A 492 -28.69 -6.22 5.47
CA PHE A 492 -28.01 -4.93 5.63
C PHE A 492 -27.04 -4.93 6.83
N PRO A 493 -25.88 -4.26 6.73
CA PRO A 493 -24.90 -4.17 7.82
C PRO A 493 -25.43 -3.29 8.97
N GLU A 494 -24.84 -3.41 10.17
CA GLU A 494 -25.08 -2.47 11.28
C GLU A 494 -24.33 -1.15 11.09
N ALA A 495 -23.14 -1.22 10.53
CA ALA A 495 -22.30 -0.06 10.27
C ALA A 495 -21.33 -0.34 9.12
N VAL A 496 -20.90 0.73 8.44
CA VAL A 496 -19.87 0.65 7.40
C VAL A 496 -18.76 1.68 7.65
N ALA A 497 -17.54 1.36 7.23
CA ALA A 497 -16.42 2.28 7.17
C ALA A 497 -15.83 2.26 5.74
N VAL A 498 -15.51 3.44 5.21
CA VAL A 498 -15.10 3.61 3.82
C VAL A 498 -13.84 4.46 3.77
N MET A 499 -12.91 4.08 2.89
CA MET A 499 -11.72 4.88 2.61
C MET A 499 -11.38 4.85 1.11
N ASP A 500 -11.32 6.03 0.48
CA ASP A 500 -10.83 6.25 -0.88
C ASP A 500 -9.46 6.92 -0.84
N TRP A 501 -8.40 6.15 -1.14
CA TRP A 501 -7.03 6.64 -1.16
C TRP A 501 -6.66 7.40 -2.44
N SER A 502 -7.53 7.45 -3.45
CA SER A 502 -7.27 8.15 -4.71
C SER A 502 -7.32 9.67 -4.58
N ALA A 503 -7.94 10.18 -3.52
CA ALA A 503 -8.17 11.59 -3.34
C ALA A 503 -6.95 12.32 -2.74
N ASP A 504 -6.95 13.65 -2.86
CA ASP A 504 -5.89 14.49 -2.33
C ASP A 504 -5.83 14.40 -0.79
N PRO A 505 -4.64 14.38 -0.18
CA PRO A 505 -3.33 14.61 -0.80
C PRO A 505 -2.59 13.34 -1.27
N TYR A 506 -3.19 12.15 -1.16
CA TYR A 506 -2.51 10.87 -1.40
C TYR A 506 -2.37 10.54 -2.88
N GLY A 507 -3.45 10.71 -3.66
CA GLY A 507 -3.46 10.41 -5.10
C GLY A 507 -3.34 8.92 -5.46
N GLY A 508 -3.51 8.03 -4.48
CA GLY A 508 -3.38 6.58 -4.60
C GLY A 508 -3.06 5.89 -3.26
N GLY A 509 -3.42 4.62 -3.14
CA GLY A 509 -3.08 3.79 -1.97
C GLY A 509 -1.62 3.34 -1.99
N TYR A 510 -1.04 3.17 -3.18
CA TYR A 510 0.36 2.79 -3.41
C TYR A 510 0.79 3.21 -4.81
N HIS A 511 2.04 2.92 -5.20
CA HIS A 511 2.59 3.38 -6.47
C HIS A 511 3.09 2.25 -7.36
N ALA A 512 3.35 2.58 -8.62
CA ALA A 512 3.94 1.68 -9.60
C ALA A 512 4.92 2.47 -10.47
N TRP A 513 6.10 1.91 -10.75
CA TRP A 513 7.04 2.49 -11.71
C TRP A 513 6.47 2.51 -13.13
N LEU A 514 6.57 3.65 -13.82
CA LEU A 514 6.18 3.75 -15.22
C LEU A 514 7.14 2.94 -16.12
N PRO A 515 6.67 2.44 -17.28
CA PRO A 515 7.56 1.90 -18.30
C PRO A 515 8.64 2.91 -18.70
N ARG A 516 9.80 2.42 -19.14
CA ARG A 516 10.97 3.20 -19.59
C ARG A 516 11.71 3.95 -18.47
N VAL A 517 11.42 3.60 -17.21
CA VAL A 517 12.13 4.15 -16.06
C VAL A 517 13.31 3.26 -15.70
N GLY A 518 14.50 3.87 -15.62
CA GLY A 518 15.67 3.30 -14.95
C GLY A 518 15.51 3.43 -13.43
N VAL A 519 14.91 2.42 -12.80
CA VAL A 519 14.53 2.48 -11.37
C VAL A 519 15.73 2.77 -10.47
N LYS A 520 16.90 2.19 -10.75
CA LYS A 520 18.11 2.41 -9.94
C LYS A 520 18.47 3.90 -9.87
N GLU A 521 18.71 4.46 -11.05
CA GLU A 521 19.19 5.82 -11.21
C GLU A 521 18.14 6.83 -10.71
N THR A 522 16.86 6.48 -10.88
CA THR A 522 15.73 7.30 -10.43
C THR A 522 15.62 7.33 -8.91
N MET A 523 15.73 6.18 -8.23
CA MET A 523 15.73 6.11 -6.77
C MET A 523 16.90 6.89 -6.16
N GLU A 524 18.10 6.72 -6.71
CA GLU A 524 19.29 7.48 -6.32
C GLU A 524 19.06 8.99 -6.49
N ARG A 525 18.45 9.41 -7.61
CA ARG A 525 18.21 10.82 -7.92
C ARG A 525 17.16 11.47 -7.01
N VAL A 526 16.07 10.78 -6.66
CA VAL A 526 15.05 11.39 -5.77
C VAL A 526 15.54 11.46 -4.31
N ARG A 527 16.37 10.50 -3.88
CA ARG A 527 17.02 10.52 -2.56
C ARG A 527 18.04 11.65 -2.49
N ASN A 528 18.88 11.79 -3.49
CA ASN A 528 19.91 12.83 -3.56
C ASN A 528 19.83 13.54 -4.92
N PRO A 529 19.10 14.67 -5.00
CA PRO A 529 18.89 15.39 -6.26
C PRO A 529 20.19 15.84 -6.93
N GLY A 530 21.25 16.07 -6.15
CA GLY A 530 22.40 16.84 -6.57
C GLY A 530 22.10 18.34 -6.59
N TYR A 531 22.67 19.05 -7.55
CA TYR A 531 22.43 20.49 -7.80
C TYR A 531 22.69 21.44 -6.62
N GLY A 532 23.45 20.99 -5.62
CA GLY A 532 23.57 21.74 -4.38
C GLY A 532 22.21 21.95 -3.71
N MET A 533 21.32 20.95 -3.74
CA MET A 533 20.11 20.87 -2.95
C MET A 533 20.29 19.91 -1.77
N ALA A 534 19.66 20.20 -0.62
CA ALA A 534 19.49 19.27 0.49
C ALA A 534 17.99 19.05 0.73
N ILE A 535 17.31 18.60 -0.32
CA ILE A 535 15.90 18.22 -0.31
C ILE A 535 15.84 16.77 -0.76
N HIS A 536 15.38 15.87 0.10
CA HIS A 536 15.50 14.43 -0.09
C HIS A 536 14.11 13.81 -0.08
N VAL A 537 13.79 12.98 -1.07
CA VAL A 537 12.49 12.31 -1.13
C VAL A 537 12.64 10.87 -0.65
N VAL A 538 11.79 10.50 0.30
CA VAL A 538 11.72 9.15 0.87
C VAL A 538 10.29 8.66 0.94
N GLY A 539 10.10 7.36 1.08
CA GLY A 539 8.80 6.73 1.19
C GLY A 539 8.53 5.72 0.09
N GLU A 540 7.41 5.02 0.25
CA GLU A 540 7.04 3.87 -0.58
C GLU A 540 6.96 4.22 -2.08
N ALA A 541 6.56 5.44 -2.42
CA ALA A 541 6.29 5.85 -3.80
C ALA A 541 7.48 5.64 -4.73
N TYR A 542 8.69 5.91 -4.26
CA TYR A 542 9.94 5.79 -5.00
C TYR A 542 10.81 4.66 -4.44
N SER A 543 10.18 3.56 -4.01
CA SER A 543 10.86 2.36 -3.53
C SER A 543 10.83 1.24 -4.56
N ASP A 544 11.66 0.22 -4.36
CA ASP A 544 11.62 -1.04 -5.11
C ASP A 544 10.76 -2.12 -4.41
N ARG A 545 10.03 -1.72 -3.35
CA ARG A 545 8.99 -2.49 -2.65
C ARG A 545 7.70 -1.66 -2.52
N GLN A 546 7.24 -1.12 -3.65
CA GLN A 546 5.98 -0.38 -3.71
C GLN A 546 4.82 -1.23 -3.17
N GLY A 547 3.83 -0.58 -2.56
CA GLY A 547 2.73 -1.24 -1.85
C GLY A 547 3.00 -1.59 -0.38
N TRP A 548 4.25 -1.54 0.09
CA TRP A 548 4.63 -2.02 1.41
C TRP A 548 5.30 -0.96 2.29
N VAL A 549 5.05 -1.06 3.60
CA VAL A 549 5.75 -0.28 4.63
C VAL A 549 7.27 -0.47 4.52
N GLU A 550 7.71 -1.69 4.21
CA GLU A 550 9.13 -2.00 4.03
C GLU A 550 9.80 -1.12 2.96
N GLY A 551 9.12 -0.82 1.84
CA GLY A 551 9.66 0.08 0.82
C GLY A 551 9.86 1.51 1.34
N ALA A 552 8.93 1.98 2.16
CA ALA A 552 9.03 3.28 2.82
C ALA A 552 10.20 3.33 3.82
N LEU A 553 10.38 2.27 4.61
CA LEU A 553 11.43 2.19 5.61
C LEU A 553 12.81 1.99 4.97
N CYS A 554 12.94 1.18 3.93
CA CYS A 554 14.18 0.99 3.17
C CYS A 554 14.68 2.30 2.54
N THR A 555 13.79 3.06 1.89
CA THR A 555 14.16 4.35 1.27
C THR A 555 14.52 5.40 2.30
N ALA A 556 13.81 5.44 3.44
CA ALA A 556 14.15 6.29 4.57
C ALA A 556 15.51 5.92 5.18
N GLU A 557 15.73 4.64 5.46
CA GLU A 557 16.99 4.14 6.02
C GLU A 557 18.18 4.48 5.13
N ARG A 558 18.03 4.21 3.83
CA ARG A 558 19.08 4.49 2.87
C ARG A 558 19.38 5.99 2.77
N CYS A 559 18.36 6.86 2.86
CA CYS A 559 18.57 8.30 2.95
C CYS A 559 19.35 8.70 4.22
N LEU A 560 19.01 8.13 5.37
CA LEU A 560 19.70 8.40 6.63
C LEU A 560 21.17 7.99 6.57
N GLN A 561 21.48 6.84 5.96
CA GLN A 561 22.86 6.39 5.78
C GLN A 561 23.61 7.24 4.75
N ASP A 562 23.12 7.31 3.51
CA ASP A 562 23.86 7.90 2.38
C ASP A 562 23.98 9.42 2.46
N VAL A 563 22.96 10.09 3.01
CA VAL A 563 22.83 11.55 2.96
C VAL A 563 23.06 12.19 4.33
N MET A 564 22.52 11.58 5.39
CA MET A 564 22.61 12.10 6.74
C MET A 564 23.83 11.56 7.50
N GLY A 565 24.49 10.53 6.98
CA GLY A 565 25.73 9.97 7.53
C GLY A 565 25.52 9.13 8.78
N LEU A 566 24.30 8.61 9.01
CA LEU A 566 24.02 7.72 10.13
C LEU A 566 24.62 6.34 9.86
N GLU A 567 25.19 5.74 10.90
CA GLU A 567 25.56 4.32 10.86
C GLU A 567 24.30 3.44 10.76
N PRO A 568 24.41 2.25 10.11
CA PRO A 568 23.36 1.25 10.15
C PRO A 568 22.96 0.93 11.61
N PRO A 569 21.67 0.70 11.89
CA PRO A 569 21.22 0.45 13.25
C PRO A 569 21.66 -0.95 13.70
N ASP A 570 22.08 -1.06 14.96
CA ASP A 570 22.60 -2.31 15.53
C ASP A 570 21.58 -3.47 15.54
N TRP A 571 20.28 -3.17 15.41
CA TRP A 571 19.19 -4.17 15.39
C TRP A 571 18.86 -4.71 14.00
N LEU A 572 19.36 -4.09 12.93
CA LEU A 572 19.16 -4.57 11.56
C LEU A 572 20.33 -5.45 11.17
N ASN A 573 20.10 -6.54 10.45
CA ASN A 573 21.20 -7.34 9.93
C ASN A 573 22.10 -6.48 9.05
N ALA A 574 23.41 -6.47 9.35
CA ALA A 574 24.40 -5.71 8.61
C ALA A 574 24.47 -6.08 7.12
N THR A 575 23.99 -7.26 6.73
CA THR A 575 23.89 -7.69 5.34
C THR A 575 22.51 -7.52 4.72
N TYR A 576 21.53 -6.93 5.44
CA TYR A 576 20.18 -6.75 4.92
C TYR A 576 20.20 -5.84 3.69
N TYR A 577 19.48 -6.28 2.65
CA TYR A 577 19.46 -5.57 1.38
C TYR A 577 18.35 -4.50 1.37
N LEU A 578 18.74 -3.26 1.65
CA LEU A 578 17.87 -2.07 1.63
C LEU A 578 17.31 -1.70 0.25
N GLY A 579 17.70 -2.42 -0.81
CA GLY A 579 17.43 -1.99 -2.18
C GLY A 579 18.45 -0.96 -2.67
N ARG A 580 18.10 -0.25 -3.73
CA ARG A 580 18.97 0.70 -4.42
C ARG A 580 18.93 2.06 -3.75
#